data_AF-A0A935RUV0-F1
#
_entry.id   AF-A0A935RUV0-F1
#
_cell.length_a   1.000
_cell.length_b   1.000
_cell.length_c   1.000
_cell.angle_alpha   90.00
_cell.angle_beta   90.00
_cell.angle_gamma   90.00
#
_symmetry.space_group_name_H-M   'P 1'
#
loop_
_entity.id
_entity.type
_entity.pdbx_description
1 polymer ?
#
loop_
_entity_poly.entity_id
_entity_poly.type
_entity_poly.pdbx_seq_one_letter_code
_entity_poly.pdbx_strand_id
1 'polypeptide(L)'
;MIIIGPTLGYHRSRWSLAMEVDFCRMNLVYNTDTNTKDGFNADGWSPGLIFAYRLPIFRAKPLYYYNSPYVFTQNIQFSFAIRQFFVDLPEASGAMFELGVCYDLNYRSIKSFKLKNQVN
;
A
#
# COMPACT_ATOMS: atom_id res chain seq x y z
N MET A 1 1.43 -1.93 -17.47
CA MET A 1 1.14 -0.58 -16.97
C MET A 1 2.21 -0.23 -15.95
N ILE A 2 2.84 0.92 -16.09
CA ILE A 2 3.81 1.45 -15.13
C ILE A 2 3.18 2.69 -14.51
N ILE A 3 3.26 2.79 -13.18
CA ILE A 3 2.74 3.91 -12.38
C ILE A 3 3.89 4.35 -11.46
N ILE A 4 4.28 5.62 -11.54
CA ILE A 4 5.35 6.18 -10.71
C ILE A 4 4.92 7.57 -10.25
N GLY A 5 4.95 7.79 -8.94
CA GLY A 5 4.65 9.09 -8.38
C GLY A 5 4.91 9.18 -6.88
N PRO A 6 4.86 10.40 -6.32
CA PRO A 6 4.91 10.63 -4.90
C PRO A 6 3.60 10.21 -4.21
N THR A 7 3.75 9.55 -3.06
CA THR A 7 2.67 9.24 -2.13
C THR A 7 2.82 10.09 -0.87
N LEU A 8 1.76 10.80 -0.47
CA LEU A 8 1.70 11.54 0.78
C LEU A 8 0.59 10.96 1.65
N GLY A 9 0.90 10.60 2.89
CA GLY A 9 -0.07 9.93 3.74
C GLY A 9 0.05 10.26 5.22
N TYR A 10 -1.07 10.08 5.90
CA TYR A 10 -1.20 10.15 7.34
C TYR A 10 -1.48 8.76 7.90
N HIS A 11 -0.71 8.37 8.92
CA HIS A 11 -0.87 7.09 9.59
C HIS A 11 -1.15 7.31 11.08
N ARG A 12 -2.24 6.71 11.57
CA ARG A 12 -2.62 6.76 12.99
C ARG A 12 -3.06 5.39 13.47
N SER A 13 -2.17 4.75 14.23
CA SER A 13 -2.41 3.48 14.93
C SER A 13 -2.89 2.36 13.99
N ARG A 14 -4.20 2.23 13.79
CA ARG A 14 -4.81 1.16 12.99
C ARG A 14 -5.21 1.59 11.59
N TRP A 15 -5.31 2.88 11.30
CA TRP A 15 -5.71 3.34 9.97
C TRP A 15 -4.65 4.24 9.35
N SER A 16 -4.59 4.21 8.03
CA SER A 16 -3.76 5.07 7.21
C SER A 16 -4.59 5.57 6.03
N LEU A 17 -4.38 6.83 5.69
CA LEU A 17 -4.92 7.46 4.51
C LEU A 17 -3.74 8.04 3.72
N ALA A 18 -3.66 7.75 2.43
CA ALA A 18 -2.63 8.28 1.56
C ALA A 18 -3.24 8.78 0.26
N MET A 19 -2.67 9.86 -0.26
CA MET A 19 -2.97 10.41 -1.59
C MET A 19 -1.75 10.17 -2.47
N GLU A 20 -2.01 9.82 -3.73
CA GLU A 20 -1.00 9.54 -4.74
C GLU A 20 -1.27 10.43 -5.95
N VAL A 21 -0.20 10.92 -6.56
CA VAL A 21 -0.27 11.61 -7.86
C VAL A 21 0.77 10.96 -8.73
N ASP A 22 0.32 10.07 -9.60
CA ASP A 22 1.22 9.23 -10.37
C ASP A 22 1.23 9.61 -11.85
N PHE A 23 2.39 9.47 -12.47
CA PHE A 23 2.48 9.38 -13.92
C PHE A 23 2.25 7.92 -14.33
N CYS A 24 1.34 7.69 -15.27
CA CYS A 24 1.00 6.36 -15.76
C CYS A 24 1.38 6.20 -17.23
N ARG A 25 1.91 5.03 -17.58
CA ARG A 25 2.13 4.58 -18.96
C ARG A 25 1.47 3.23 -19.18
N MET A 26 0.55 3.17 -20.12
CA MET A 26 -0.21 1.98 -20.50
C MET A 26 0.18 1.55 -21.91
N ASN A 27 0.53 0.29 -22.09
CA ASN A 27 0.76 -0.28 -23.42
C ASN A 27 -0.57 -0.89 -23.89
N LEU A 28 -1.11 -0.36 -24.98
CA LEU A 28 -2.38 -0.73 -25.59
C LEU A 28 -2.13 -1.41 -26.94
N VAL A 29 -2.86 -2.48 -27.21
CA VAL A 29 -2.82 -3.20 -28.50
C VAL A 29 -4.23 -3.20 -29.07
N TYR A 30 -4.40 -2.67 -30.28
CA TYR A 30 -5.69 -2.72 -30.98
C TYR A 30 -5.95 -4.13 -31.49
N ASN A 31 -7.08 -4.72 -31.09
CA ASN A 31 -7.52 -6.03 -31.57
C ASN A 31 -8.55 -5.88 -32.69
N THR A 32 -8.21 -5.13 -33.73
CA THR A 32 -9.15 -4.83 -34.82
C THR A 32 -8.84 -5.62 -36.10
N ASP A 33 -7.62 -6.14 -36.26
CA ASP A 33 -7.30 -7.08 -37.34
C ASP A 33 -6.17 -8.05 -36.93
N THR A 34 -6.21 -9.26 -37.50
CA THR A 34 -5.50 -10.48 -37.09
C THR A 34 -3.96 -10.47 -37.18
N ASN A 35 -3.29 -9.31 -37.30
CA ASN A 35 -1.82 -9.27 -37.39
C ASN A 35 -1.13 -7.96 -37.00
N THR A 36 -1.72 -7.12 -36.16
CA THR A 36 -1.04 -5.92 -35.64
C THR A 36 -0.28 -6.24 -34.35
N LYS A 37 1.04 -6.46 -34.47
CA LYS A 37 1.98 -6.56 -33.34
C LYS A 37 2.38 -5.20 -32.74
N ASP A 38 1.94 -4.11 -33.36
CA ASP A 38 2.33 -2.76 -32.96
C ASP A 38 1.40 -2.26 -31.85
N GLY A 39 1.86 -2.43 -30.60
CA GLY A 39 1.29 -1.75 -29.46
C GLY A 39 1.72 -0.29 -29.44
N PHE A 40 0.82 0.60 -29.02
CA PHE A 40 1.15 1.99 -28.76
C PHE A 40 1.07 2.25 -27.25
N ASN A 41 1.83 3.24 -26.77
CA ASN A 41 1.79 3.63 -25.38
C ASN A 41 0.88 4.85 -25.22
N ALA A 42 -0.08 4.75 -24.29
CA ALA A 42 -0.85 5.87 -23.80
C ALA A 42 -0.24 6.35 -22.48
N ASP A 43 0.16 7.61 -22.45
CA ASP A 43 0.74 8.26 -21.28
C ASP A 43 -0.31 9.12 -20.60
N GLY A 44 -0.12 9.39 -19.31
CA GLY A 44 -1.10 10.14 -18.54
C GLY A 44 -0.74 10.35 -17.09
N TRP A 45 -1.71 10.90 -16.36
CA TRP A 45 -1.63 11.11 -14.93
C TRP A 45 -2.74 10.37 -14.21
N SER A 46 -2.46 9.93 -12.99
CA SER A 46 -3.37 9.15 -12.18
C SER A 46 -3.36 9.63 -10.73
N PRO A 47 -4.35 10.42 -10.31
CA PRO A 47 -4.54 10.72 -8.90
C PRO A 47 -5.20 9.52 -8.21
N GLY A 48 -4.68 9.16 -7.05
CA GLY A 48 -5.13 8.04 -6.23
C GLY A 48 -5.41 8.43 -4.79
N LEU A 49 -6.37 7.75 -4.18
CA LEU A 49 -6.59 7.75 -2.74
C LEU A 49 -6.53 6.31 -2.23
N ILE A 50 -5.65 6.08 -1.25
CA ILE A 50 -5.48 4.80 -0.57
C ILE A 50 -5.94 4.93 0.87
N PHE A 51 -6.87 4.07 1.26
CA PHE A 51 -7.20 3.79 2.64
C PHE A 51 -6.62 2.44 3.03
N ALA A 52 -6.01 2.33 4.20
CA ALA A 52 -5.60 1.04 4.73
C ALA A 52 -5.87 0.90 6.22
N TYR A 53 -6.32 -0.28 6.62
CA TYR A 53 -6.69 -0.64 7.99
C TYR A 53 -5.92 -1.87 8.46
N ARG A 54 -5.24 -1.76 9.60
CA ARG A 54 -4.44 -2.82 10.23
C ARG A 54 -5.20 -3.46 11.38
N LEU A 55 -5.40 -4.76 11.28
CA LEU A 55 -5.98 -5.60 12.30
C LEU A 55 -4.88 -6.46 12.96
N PRO A 56 -4.59 -6.25 14.26
CA PRO A 56 -3.66 -7.12 14.98
C PRO A 56 -4.29 -8.49 15.18
N ILE A 57 -3.62 -9.54 14.70
CA ILE A 57 -4.13 -10.92 14.80
C ILE A 57 -3.85 -11.49 16.20
N PHE A 58 -2.63 -11.26 16.69
CA PHE A 58 -2.17 -11.78 17.96
C PHE A 58 -1.72 -10.64 18.88
N ARG A 59 -1.78 -10.89 20.18
CA ARG A 59 -1.14 -10.01 21.16
C ARG A 59 0.35 -9.94 20.87
N ALA A 60 0.90 -8.73 20.99
CA ALA A 60 2.31 -8.47 20.88
C ALA A 60 3.10 -9.39 21.83
N LYS A 61 4.06 -10.16 21.30
CA LYS A 61 4.87 -11.08 22.09
C LYS A 61 6.24 -10.45 22.36
N PRO A 62 6.66 -10.33 23.64
CA PRO A 62 8.04 -9.96 23.93
C PRO A 62 8.95 -11.11 23.50
N LEU A 63 10.04 -10.78 22.82
CA LEU A 63 11.11 -11.68 22.43
C LEU A 63 12.42 -11.14 23.00
N TYR A 64 13.30 -12.02 23.43
CA TYR A 64 14.64 -11.66 23.86
C TYR A 64 15.62 -12.25 22.86
N TYR A 65 16.38 -11.41 22.15
CA TYR A 65 17.30 -11.84 21.10
C TYR A 65 18.62 -11.07 21.24
N TYR A 66 19.73 -11.80 21.37
CA TYR A 66 21.08 -11.24 21.59
C TYR A 66 21.15 -10.15 22.68
N ASN A 67 20.66 -10.42 23.88
CA ASN A 67 20.63 -9.47 25.00
C ASN A 67 19.86 -8.16 24.77
N SER A 68 19.11 -8.06 23.68
CA SER A 68 18.20 -6.96 23.42
C SER A 68 16.77 -7.47 23.44
N PRO A 69 15.86 -6.80 24.17
CA PRO A 69 14.46 -7.16 24.15
C PRO A 69 13.75 -6.50 22.96
N TYR A 70 12.88 -7.27 22.32
CA TYR A 70 12.09 -6.89 21.17
C TYR A 70 10.61 -7.17 21.42
N VAL A 71 9.75 -6.44 20.73
CA VAL A 71 8.34 -6.78 20.56
C VAL A 71 8.13 -7.27 19.15
N PHE A 72 7.56 -8.46 19.05
CA PHE A 72 7.08 -9.00 17.79
C PHE A 72 5.57 -8.82 17.68
N THR A 73 5.13 -8.26 16.55
CA THR A 73 3.71 -8.05 16.24
C THR A 73 3.37 -8.57 14.86
N GLN A 74 2.21 -9.18 14.75
CA GLN A 74 1.65 -9.71 13.50
C GLN A 74 0.32 -9.03 13.23
N ASN A 75 0.19 -8.41 12.06
CA ASN A 75 -1.02 -7.72 11.63
C ASN A 75 -1.46 -8.21 10.26
N ILE A 76 -2.76 -8.21 10.01
CA ILE A 76 -3.30 -8.21 8.64
C ILE A 76 -3.65 -6.76 8.32
N GLN A 77 -3.18 -6.27 7.19
CA GLN A 77 -3.54 -4.97 6.65
C GLN A 77 -4.48 -5.18 5.47
N PHE A 78 -5.64 -4.55 5.53
CA PHE A 78 -6.55 -4.41 4.41
C PHE A 78 -6.33 -3.04 3.78
N SER A 79 -6.14 -2.97 2.47
CA SER A 79 -6.05 -1.72 1.72
C SER A 79 -7.17 -1.65 0.68
N PHE A 80 -7.69 -0.44 0.52
CA PHE A 80 -8.62 -0.07 -0.52
C PHE A 80 -8.04 1.16 -1.21
N ALA A 81 -7.86 1.10 -2.52
CA ALA A 81 -7.46 2.25 -3.30
C ALA A 81 -8.50 2.55 -4.38
N ILE A 82 -8.73 3.83 -4.61
CA ILE A 82 -9.43 4.32 -5.78
C ILE A 82 -8.47 5.22 -6.55
N ARG A 83 -8.34 4.97 -7.84
CA ARG A 83 -7.46 5.73 -8.74
C ARG A 83 -8.25 6.14 -9.96
N GLN A 84 -8.08 7.37 -10.39
CA GLN A 84 -8.58 7.83 -11.68
C GLN A 84 -7.41 7.83 -12.67
N PHE A 85 -7.63 7.45 -13.92
CA PHE A 85 -6.65 7.54 -15.00
C PHE A 85 -7.11 8.59 -16.00
N PHE A 86 -6.21 9.51 -16.30
CA PHE A 86 -6.34 10.49 -17.37
C PHE A 86 -5.19 10.27 -18.34
N VAL A 87 -5.45 9.47 -19.37
CA VAL A 87 -4.48 9.15 -20.41
C VAL A 87 -4.85 9.85 -21.71
N ASP A 88 -3.87 10.01 -22.60
CA ASP A 88 -4.04 10.74 -23.87
C ASP A 88 -5.16 10.20 -24.77
N LEU A 89 -5.53 8.92 -24.59
CA LEU A 89 -6.70 8.32 -25.23
C LEU A 89 -7.93 8.40 -24.28
N PRO A 90 -8.97 9.17 -24.62
CA PRO A 90 -10.18 9.25 -23.78
C PRO A 90 -10.83 7.88 -23.53
N GLU A 91 -10.77 6.96 -24.49
CA GLU A 91 -11.32 5.61 -24.41
C GLU A 91 -10.56 4.71 -23.42
N ALA A 92 -9.30 5.03 -23.15
CA ALA A 92 -8.46 4.32 -22.19
C ALA A 92 -8.44 4.99 -20.80
N SER A 93 -9.07 6.17 -20.67
CA SER A 93 -9.24 6.85 -19.38
C SER A 93 -10.37 6.20 -18.58
N GLY A 94 -10.20 6.07 -17.26
CA GLY A 94 -11.16 5.34 -16.44
C GLY A 94 -10.83 5.36 -14.96
N ALA A 95 -11.70 4.75 -14.16
CA ALA A 95 -11.47 4.57 -12.72
C ALA A 95 -11.03 3.13 -12.44
N MET A 96 -10.12 2.98 -11.49
CA MET A 96 -9.66 1.70 -10.98
C MET A 96 -9.87 1.62 -9.48
N PHE A 97 -10.37 0.47 -9.07
CA PHE A 97 -10.56 0.12 -7.67
C PHE A 97 -9.62 -1.03 -7.35
N GLU A 98 -8.85 -0.88 -6.27
CA GLU A 98 -7.93 -1.90 -5.79
C GLU A 98 -8.31 -2.33 -4.39
N LEU A 99 -8.29 -3.63 -4.17
CA LEU A 99 -8.41 -4.25 -2.86
C LEU A 99 -7.14 -5.04 -2.61
N GLY A 100 -6.48 -4.76 -1.50
CA GLY A 100 -5.26 -5.42 -1.09
C GLY A 100 -5.38 -6.04 0.29
N VAL A 101 -4.73 -7.18 0.47
CA VAL A 101 -4.51 -7.79 1.78
C VAL A 101 -3.02 -8.04 1.92
N CYS A 102 -2.43 -7.53 2.99
CA CYS A 102 -1.03 -7.70 3.31
C CYS A 102 -0.89 -8.33 4.70
N TYR A 103 0.04 -9.26 4.83
CA TYR A 103 0.44 -9.80 6.11
C TYR A 103 1.71 -9.10 6.58
N ASP A 104 1.60 -8.35 7.67
CA ASP A 104 2.63 -7.44 8.18
C ASP A 104 3.28 -8.02 9.45
N LEU A 105 4.61 -8.23 9.36
CA LEU A 105 5.47 -8.74 10.41
C LEU A 105 6.40 -7.63 10.89
N ASN A 106 6.20 -7.14 12.10
CA ASN A 106 7.06 -6.11 12.68
C ASN A 106 7.89 -6.63 13.86
N TYR A 107 9.18 -6.31 13.82
CA TYR A 107 10.13 -6.48 14.93
C TYR A 107 10.57 -5.11 15.43
N ARG A 108 10.22 -4.78 16.67
CA ARG A 108 10.56 -3.48 17.27
C ARG A 108 11.42 -3.67 18.52
N SER A 109 12.63 -3.11 18.53
CA SER A 109 13.48 -3.08 19.73
C SER A 109 12.85 -2.20 20.82
N ILE A 110 12.94 -2.65 22.07
CA ILE A 110 12.41 -1.92 23.21
C ILE A 110 13.56 -1.13 23.86
N LYS A 111 13.48 0.20 23.78
CA LYS A 111 14.51 1.09 24.32
C LYS A 111 14.41 1.31 25.83
N SER A 112 13.21 1.18 26.41
CA SER A 112 12.98 1.43 27.83
C SER A 112 11.75 0.67 28.32
N PHE A 113 11.85 0.11 29.53
CA PHE A 113 10.72 -0.50 30.22
C PHE A 113 10.42 0.29 31.49
N LYS A 114 9.14 0.42 31.81
CA LYS A 114 8.72 0.72 33.19
C LYS A 114 8.27 -0.58 33.80
N LEU A 115 8.94 -1.00 34.86
CA LEU A 115 8.40 -2.05 35.72
C LEU A 115 7.10 -1.53 36.32
N LYS A 116 6.02 -2.30 36.18
CA LYS A 116 4.81 -2.03 36.95
C LYS A 116 5.19 -2.31 38.40
N ASN A 117 5.24 -1.26 39.23
CA ASN A 117 5.46 -1.43 40.67
C ASN A 117 4.52 -2.53 41.15
N GLN A 118 5.09 -3.60 41.69
CA GLN A 118 4.32 -4.59 42.44
C GLN A 118 3.75 -3.84 43.64
N VAL A 119 2.42 -3.66 43.64
CA VAL A 119 1.71 -3.29 44.86
C VAL A 119 1.80 -4.53 45.74
N ASN A 120 2.60 -4.42 46.80
CA ASN A 120 2.60 -5.37 47.93
C ASN A 120 1.20 -5.47 48.54
#